data_AF-A0A9D8L5U8-F1
#
_entry.id   AF-A0A9D8L5U8-F1
#
_cell.length_a   1.000
_cell.length_b   1.000
_cell.length_c   1.000
_cell.angle_alpha   90.00
_cell.angle_beta   90.00
_cell.angle_gamma   90.00
#
_symmetry.space_group_name_H-M   'P 1'
#
loop_
_entity.id
_entity.type
_entity.pdbx_description
1 polymer ?
#
loop_
_entity_poly.entity_id
_entity_poly.type
_entity_poly.pdbx_seq_one_letter_code
_entity_poly.pdbx_strand_id
1 'polypeptide(L)' 'LNAIAKKRGQSLAQMALAWVLRDPRVTSALIGARNVAQLDDSLDALNAPPLSAEELAAIEKVLK' A
#
# COMPACT_ATOMS: atom_id res chain seq x y z
N LEU A 1 2.10 -10.57 4.01
CA LEU A 1 1.89 -9.13 3.70
C LEU A 1 1.51 -8.29 4.92
N ASN A 2 0.49 -8.67 5.72
CA ASN A 2 0.05 -7.87 6.88
C ASN A 2 1.16 -7.55 7.91
N ALA A 3 2.10 -8.48 8.15
CA ALA A 3 3.24 -8.23 9.03
C ALA A 3 4.19 -7.14 8.49
N ILE A 4 4.32 -7.00 7.16
CA ILE A 4 5.14 -5.96 6.52
C ILE A 4 4.43 -4.61 6.66
N ALA A 5 3.12 -4.57 6.38
CA ALA A 5 2.31 -3.35 6.56
C ALA A 5 2.38 -2.83 8.02
N LYS A 6 2.22 -3.72 9.01
CA LYS A 6 2.34 -3.35 10.43
C LYS A 6 3.72 -2.81 10.80
N LYS A 7 4.81 -3.36 10.24
CA LYS A 7 6.18 -2.84 10.47
C LYS A 7 6.35 -1.41 9.94
N ARG A 8 5.59 -1.04 8.90
CA ARG A 8 5.56 0.31 8.33
C ARG A 8 4.59 1.26 9.05
N GLY A 9 3.87 0.78 10.07
CA GLY A 9 2.80 1.55 10.71
C GLY A 9 1.58 1.76 9.80
N GLN A 10 1.39 0.88 8.80
CA GLN A 10 0.35 1.02 7.79
C GLN A 10 -0.70 -0.09 7.88
N SER A 11 -1.92 0.24 7.46
CA SER A 11 -2.94 -0.75 7.15
C SER A 11 -2.51 -1.57 5.93
N LEU A 12 -3.03 -2.79 5.79
CA LEU A 12 -2.74 -3.61 4.61
C LEU A 12 -3.27 -2.94 3.33
N ALA A 13 -4.41 -2.23 3.42
CA ALA A 13 -4.98 -1.48 2.31
C ALA A 13 -4.06 -0.33 1.89
N GLN A 14 -3.53 0.42 2.85
CA GLN A 14 -2.55 1.47 2.59
C GLN A 14 -1.30 0.95 1.88
N MET A 15 -0.72 -0.15 2.38
CA MET A 15 0.46 -0.75 1.76
C MET A 15 0.16 -1.27 0.34
N ALA A 16 -1.04 -1.81 0.10
CA ALA A 16 -1.47 -2.26 -1.22
C ALA A 16 -1.58 -1.08 -2.21
N LEU A 17 -2.12 0.05 -1.78
CA LEU A 17 -2.21 1.25 -2.61
C LEU A 17 -0.82 1.81 -2.95
N ALA A 18 0.06 1.91 -1.95
CA ALA A 18 1.45 2.32 -2.19
C ALA A 18 2.17 1.35 -3.15
N TRP A 19 1.88 0.05 -3.07
CA TRP A 19 2.46 -0.95 -3.98
C TRP A 19 1.95 -0.82 -5.42
N VAL A 20 0.65 -0.54 -5.62
CA VAL A 20 0.06 -0.35 -6.96
C VAL A 20 0.57 0.95 -7.59
N LEU A 21 0.56 2.05 -6.82
CA LEU A 21 0.93 3.38 -7.30
C LEU A 21 2.45 3.59 -7.46
N ARG A 22 3.28 2.63 -7.01
CA ARG A 22 4.74 2.69 -7.22
C ARG A 22 5.14 2.57 -8.70
N ASP A 23 4.31 1.90 -9.50
CA ASP A 23 4.64 1.60 -10.89
C ASP A 23 4.26 2.81 -11.76
N PRO A 24 5.22 3.49 -12.42
CA PRO A 24 4.93 4.68 -13.21
C PRO A 24 4.01 4.40 -14.41
N ARG A 25 3.79 3.12 -14.78
CA ARG A 25 2.84 2.72 -15.82
C ARG A 25 1.39 2.71 -15.33
N VAL A 26 1.17 2.75 -14.02
CA VAL A 26 -0.17 2.79 -13.42
C VAL A 26 -0.59 4.23 -13.23
N THR A 27 -1.64 4.65 -13.93
CA THR A 27 -2.15 6.04 -13.85
C THR A 27 -2.95 6.31 -12.58
N SER A 28 -3.70 5.33 -12.09
CA SER A 28 -4.58 5.49 -10.92
C SER A 28 -4.93 4.14 -10.29
N ALA A 29 -5.32 4.18 -9.01
CA ALA A 29 -5.87 3.07 -8.27
C ALA A 29 -7.36 3.37 -7.95
N LEU A 30 -8.27 2.53 -8.44
CA LEU A 30 -9.69 2.65 -8.15
C LEU A 30 -10.00 1.98 -6.80
N ILE A 31 -10.43 2.75 -5.82
CA ILE A 31 -10.77 2.27 -4.47
C ILE A 31 -12.27 2.29 -4.22
N GLY A 32 -12.75 1.27 -3.49
CA GLY A 32 -14.11 1.24 -2.95
C GLY A 32 -14.07 1.48 -1.44
N ALA A 33 -14.87 2.43 -0.96
CA ALA A 33 -15.04 2.72 0.46
C ALA A 33 -16.53 2.65 0.83
N ARG A 34 -16.86 2.02 1.97
CA ARG A 34 -18.23 1.91 2.48
C ARG A 34 -18.63 3.07 3.39
N ASN A 35 -17.65 3.82 3.86
CA ASN A 35 -17.80 4.99 4.72
C ASN A 35 -16.60 5.92 4.54
N VAL A 36 -16.70 7.13 5.08
CA VAL A 36 -15.66 8.16 4.97
C VAL A 36 -14.37 7.74 5.66
N ALA A 37 -14.45 7.09 6.82
CA ALA A 37 -13.26 6.64 7.55
C ALA A 37 -12.40 5.64 6.74
N GLN A 38 -13.00 4.77 5.93
CA GLN A 38 -12.27 3.87 5.02
C GLN A 38 -11.64 4.62 3.84
N LEU A 39 -12.30 5.68 3.38
CA LEU A 39 -11.74 6.56 2.35
C LEU A 39 -10.53 7.29 2.90
N ASP A 40 -10.63 7.87 4.11
CA ASP A 40 -9.53 8.55 4.78
C ASP A 40 -8.33 7.61 5.02
N ASP A 41 -8.57 6.39 5.54
CA ASP A 41 -7.51 5.38 5.70
C ASP A 41 -6.82 5.06 4.36
N SER A 42 -7.58 5.00 3.27
CA SER A 42 -7.03 4.74 1.93
C SER A 42 -6.21 5.92 1.41
N LEU A 43 -6.63 7.16 1.67
CA LEU A 43 -5.92 8.37 1.27
C LEU A 43 -4.62 8.56 2.05
N ASP A 44 -4.59 8.17 3.32
CA ASP A 44 -3.39 8.21 4.15
C ASP A 44 -2.24 7.36 3.58
N ALA A 45 -2.53 6.41 2.69
CA ALA A 45 -1.54 5.67 1.94
C ALA A 45 -0.60 6.56 1.11
N LEU A 46 -1.05 7.75 0.70
CA LEU A 46 -0.27 8.70 -0.10
C LEU A 46 0.80 9.42 0.74
N ASN A 47 0.63 9.47 2.06
CA ASN A 47 1.60 10.05 3.00
C ASN A 47 2.72 9.07 3.35
N ALA A 48 2.62 7.82 2.87
CA ALA A 48 3.63 6.80 3.05
C ALA A 48 4.96 7.16 2.40
N PRO A 49 6.11 6.85 3.03
CA PRO A 49 7.37 6.81 2.29
C PRO A 49 7.30 5.75 1.18
N PRO A 50 8.07 5.89 0.10
CA PRO A 50 8.19 4.84 -0.92
C PRO A 50 8.62 3.49 -0.30
N LEU A 51 8.26 2.39 -0.96
CA LEU A 51 8.72 1.05 -0.56
C LEU A 51 10.21 0.90 -0.87
N SER A 52 10.99 0.44 0.12
CA SER A 52 12.42 0.18 -0.05
C SER A 52 12.67 -1.08 -0.88
N ALA A 53 13.86 -1.22 -1.46
CA ALA A 53 14.22 -2.42 -2.23
C ALA A 53 14.08 -3.71 -1.40
N GLU A 54 14.38 -3.64 -0.11
CA GLU A 54 14.27 -4.77 0.83
C GLU A 54 12.81 -5.17 1.07
N GLU A 55 11.93 -4.18 1.23
CA GLU A 55 10.50 -4.40 1.40
C GLU A 55 9.86 -4.96 0.13
N LEU A 56 10.30 -4.47 -1.03
CA LEU A 56 9.86 -4.99 -2.32
C LEU A 56 10.28 -6.46 -2.49
N ALA A 57 11.53 -6.80 -2.18
CA ALA A 57 12.00 -8.18 -2.20
C ALA A 57 11.20 -9.08 -1.22
N ALA A 58 10.88 -8.57 -0.03
CA ALA A 58 10.06 -9.28 0.95
C ALA A 58 8.62 -9.48 0.46
N ILE A 59 8.02 -8.49 -0.20
CA ILE A 59 6.68 -8.61 -0.81
C ILE A 59 6.71 -9.64 -1.95
N GLU A 60 7.68 -9.57 -2.85
CA GLU A 60 7.82 -10.52 -3.96
C GLU A 60 8.03 -11.95 -3.50
N LYS A 61 8.79 -12.16 -2.43
CA LYS A 61 8.97 -13.49 -1.83
C LYS A 61 7.68 -14.09 -1.28
N VAL A 62 6.74 -13.24 -0.84
CA VAL A 62 5.45 -13.69 -0.29
C VAL A 62 4.40 -13.88 -1.39
N LEU A 63 4.55 -13.20 -2.53
CA LEU A 63 3.63 -13.29 -3.67
C LEU A 63 3.98 -14.44 -4.64
N LYS A 64 5.22 -14.94 -4.61
CA LYS A 64 5.64 -16.19 -5.26
C LYS A 64 5.21 -17.40 -4.45
#